data_AF-A0A0F8X2V3-F1
#
_entry.id   AF-A0A0F8X2V3-F1
#
_cell.length_a   1.000
_cell.length_b   1.000
_cell.length_c   1.000
_cell.angle_alpha   90.00
_cell.angle_beta   90.00
_cell.angle_gamma   90.00
#
_symmetry.space_group_name_H-M   'P 1'
#
loop_
_entity.id
_entity.type
_entity.pdbx_description
1 polymer ?
#
loop_
_entity_poly.entity_id
_entity_poly.type
_entity_poly.pdbx_seq_one_letter_code
_entity_poly.pdbx_strand_id
1 'polypeptide(L)'
;MQSVQRQFGKFMKRSADESQVAIILKDFNEVDHILEKIIEAFKSWRDGWSSLLTHQDRMFTEFETLYAPIIGAAEASSHTPVQTPPDTLARTTRLRAEYDELKKDMLEELAAVDDRIIRPASEAKDCLTPVKKNIKKREDKKLDYERYQNRVDSYTKKTKRSDRDNASLAKAEIDLTKATE
;
A
#
# COMPACT_ATOMS: atom_id res chain seq x y z
N MET A 1 -24.32 -18.94 -1.14
CA MET A 1 -24.85 -19.13 0.23
C MET A 1 -23.76 -19.30 1.29
N GLN A 2 -22.73 -20.13 1.09
CA GLN A 2 -21.66 -20.30 2.09
C GLN A 2 -20.85 -19.03 2.38
N SER A 3 -20.57 -18.16 1.40
CA SER A 3 -19.78 -16.93 1.62
C SER A 3 -20.43 -15.94 2.59
N VAL A 4 -21.76 -15.76 2.53
CA VAL A 4 -22.53 -14.92 3.46
C VAL A 4 -22.52 -15.53 4.86
N GLN A 5 -22.69 -16.85 4.97
CA GLN A 5 -22.59 -17.57 6.24
C GLN A 5 -21.20 -17.48 6.88
N ARG A 6 -20.13 -17.50 6.07
CA ARG A 6 -18.76 -17.28 6.56
C ARG A 6 -18.54 -15.86 7.07
N GLN A 7 -19.16 -14.84 6.46
CA GLN A 7 -19.06 -13.47 6.97
C GLN A 7 -19.69 -13.29 8.35
N PHE A 8 -20.87 -13.88 8.60
CA PHE A 8 -21.48 -13.88 9.93
C PHE A 8 -20.72 -14.77 10.94
N GLY A 9 -20.13 -15.87 10.48
CA GLY A 9 -19.34 -16.78 11.32
C GLY A 9 -18.09 -16.13 11.93
N LYS A 10 -17.52 -15.10 11.30
CA LYS A 10 -16.35 -14.37 11.84
C LYS A 10 -16.63 -13.65 13.16
N PHE A 11 -17.90 -13.39 13.48
CA PHE A 11 -18.31 -12.73 14.73
C PHE A 11 -18.63 -13.73 15.85
N MET A 12 -18.53 -15.04 15.61
CA MET A 12 -18.74 -16.06 16.63
C MET A 12 -17.45 -16.35 17.42
N LYS A 13 -17.59 -16.91 18.63
CA LYS A 13 -16.45 -17.28 19.48
C LYS A 13 -15.58 -18.33 18.76
N ARG A 14 -14.33 -17.98 18.49
CA ARG A 14 -13.37 -18.82 17.76
C ARG A 14 -12.49 -19.62 18.70
N SER A 15 -12.03 -20.80 18.26
CA SER A 15 -11.00 -21.56 18.98
C SER A 15 -9.64 -20.92 18.75
N ALA A 16 -8.76 -21.01 19.74
CA ALA A 16 -7.39 -20.54 19.61
C ALA A 16 -6.66 -21.36 18.53
N ASP A 17 -5.77 -20.71 17.78
CA ASP A 17 -4.81 -21.44 16.96
C ASP A 17 -3.76 -22.11 17.83
N GLU A 18 -3.19 -23.21 17.32
CA GLU A 18 -1.96 -23.75 17.88
C GLU A 18 -0.87 -22.68 17.86
N SER A 19 -0.07 -22.60 18.92
CA SER A 19 0.88 -21.50 19.13
C SER A 19 1.81 -21.27 17.96
N GLN A 20 2.32 -22.34 17.34
CA GLN A 20 3.19 -22.28 16.16
C GLN A 20 2.49 -21.64 14.97
N VAL A 21 1.23 -22.01 14.72
CA VAL A 21 0.46 -21.45 13.61
C VAL A 21 0.11 -19.99 13.87
N ALA A 22 -0.23 -19.63 15.11
CA ALA A 22 -0.49 -18.26 15.50
C ALA A 22 0.73 -17.34 15.24
N ILE A 23 1.95 -17.82 15.53
CA ILE A 23 3.20 -17.09 15.25
C ILE A 23 3.37 -16.88 13.74
N ILE A 24 3.25 -17.93 12.93
CA ILE A 24 3.42 -17.81 11.47
C ILE A 24 2.39 -16.84 10.85
N LEU A 25 1.14 -16.88 11.32
CA LEU A 25 0.10 -15.97 10.86
C LEU A 25 0.41 -14.52 11.25
N LYS A 26 0.93 -14.31 12.45
CA LYS A 26 1.35 -12.99 12.91
C LYS A 26 2.51 -12.47 12.06
N ASP A 27 3.58 -13.24 11.92
CA ASP A 27 4.77 -12.88 11.15
C ASP A 27 4.42 -12.57 9.68
N PHE A 28 3.56 -13.40 9.07
CA PHE A 28 3.07 -13.15 7.72
C PHE A 28 2.37 -11.77 7.60
N ASN A 29 1.46 -11.46 8.51
CA ASN A 29 0.72 -10.20 8.48
C ASN A 29 1.65 -9.00 8.73
N GLU A 30 2.63 -9.15 9.61
CA GLU A 30 3.63 -8.11 9.87
C GLU A 30 4.49 -7.85 8.63
N VAL A 31 4.98 -8.89 7.96
CA VAL A 31 5.79 -8.74 6.73
C VAL A 31 4.97 -8.16 5.58
N ASP A 32 3.73 -8.64 5.34
CA ASP A 32 2.83 -8.10 4.28
C ASP A 32 2.57 -6.60 4.49
N HIS A 33 2.35 -6.19 5.75
CA HIS A 33 2.12 -4.80 6.13
C HIS A 33 3.36 -3.92 6.03
N ILE A 34 4.51 -4.41 6.49
CA ILE A 34 5.78 -3.68 6.42
C ILE A 34 6.16 -3.45 4.95
N LEU A 35 6.03 -4.46 4.08
CA LEU A 35 6.29 -4.32 2.65
C LEU A 35 5.35 -3.28 2.01
N GLU A 36 4.07 -3.27 2.37
CA GLU A 36 3.12 -2.24 1.91
C GLU A 36 3.59 -0.84 2.27
N LYS A 37 3.93 -0.64 3.54
CA LYS A 37 4.40 0.65 4.05
C LYS A 37 5.69 1.11 3.40
N ILE A 38 6.63 0.21 3.17
CA ILE A 38 7.89 0.52 2.47
C ILE A 38 7.57 1.01 1.06
N ILE A 39 6.77 0.26 0.30
CA ILE A 39 6.40 0.62 -1.07
C ILE A 39 5.72 2.01 -1.10
N GLU A 40 4.76 2.26 -0.23
CA GLU A 40 4.03 3.53 -0.17
C GLU A 40 4.93 4.70 0.24
N ALA A 41 5.75 4.51 1.28
CA ALA A 41 6.64 5.54 1.79
C ALA A 41 7.68 5.97 0.74
N PHE A 42 8.32 5.00 0.07
CA PHE A 42 9.32 5.32 -0.95
C PHE A 42 8.71 5.92 -2.22
N LYS A 43 7.50 5.51 -2.62
CA LYS A 43 6.77 6.17 -3.72
C LYS A 43 6.47 7.62 -3.38
N SER A 44 5.89 7.85 -2.21
CA SER A 44 5.57 9.21 -1.74
C SER A 44 6.82 10.08 -1.60
N TRP A 45 7.93 9.52 -1.09
CA TRP A 45 9.21 10.21 -1.00
C TRP A 45 9.75 10.59 -2.38
N ARG A 46 9.78 9.65 -3.34
CA ARG A 46 10.24 9.90 -4.71
C ARG A 46 9.41 10.98 -5.38
N ASP A 47 8.08 10.88 -5.29
CA ASP A 47 7.16 11.84 -5.89
C ASP A 47 7.30 13.24 -5.25
N GLY A 48 7.53 13.29 -3.94
CA GLY A 48 7.82 14.51 -3.21
C GLY A 48 9.09 15.22 -3.69
N TRP A 49 10.17 14.46 -3.90
CA TRP A 49 11.42 15.01 -4.43
C TRP A 49 11.30 15.47 -5.88
N SER A 50 10.65 14.68 -6.74
CA SER A 50 10.38 15.08 -8.14
C SER A 50 9.58 16.39 -8.21
N SER A 51 8.60 16.55 -7.31
CA SER A 51 7.83 17.80 -7.19
C SER A 51 8.73 18.96 -6.74
N LEU A 52 9.54 18.76 -5.69
CA LEU A 52 10.47 19.78 -5.19
C LEU A 52 11.44 20.27 -6.27
N LEU A 53 12.06 19.35 -7.02
CA LEU A 53 12.97 19.69 -8.11
C LEU A 53 12.27 20.47 -9.22
N THR A 54 11.03 20.09 -9.54
CA THR A 54 10.20 20.82 -10.52
C THR A 54 9.87 22.24 -10.03
N HIS A 55 9.59 22.41 -8.75
CA HIS A 55 9.35 23.72 -8.15
C HIS A 55 10.61 24.60 -8.15
N GLN A 56 11.77 24.03 -7.81
CA GLN A 56 13.05 24.74 -7.85
C GLN A 56 13.37 25.23 -9.26
N ASP A 57 13.28 24.36 -10.25
CA ASP A 57 13.51 24.69 -11.66
C ASP A 57 12.59 25.82 -12.17
N ARG A 58 11.29 25.76 -11.83
CA ARG A 58 10.35 26.86 -12.12
C ARG A 58 10.76 28.16 -11.45
N MET A 59 11.14 28.13 -10.17
CA MET A 59 11.56 29.32 -9.44
C MET A 59 12.76 30.00 -10.12
N PHE A 60 13.76 29.24 -10.56
CA PHE A 60 14.92 29.82 -11.24
C PHE A 60 14.64 30.27 -12.67
N THR A 61 13.68 29.64 -13.35
CA THR A 61 13.16 30.11 -14.64
C THR A 61 12.49 31.48 -14.49
N GLU A 62 11.65 31.65 -13.46
CA GLU A 62 11.02 32.95 -13.16
C GLU A 62 12.06 33.99 -12.72
N PHE A 63 13.08 33.56 -11.97
CA PHE A 63 14.18 34.45 -11.57
C PHE A 63 14.96 34.96 -12.78
N GLU A 64 15.29 34.09 -13.75
CA GLU A 64 15.91 34.52 -15.02
C GLU A 64 14.98 35.48 -15.78
N THR A 65 13.68 35.18 -15.85
CA THR A 65 12.68 36.02 -16.53
C THR A 65 12.57 37.42 -15.90
N LEU A 66 12.63 37.52 -14.58
CA LEU A 66 12.55 38.80 -13.86
C LEU A 66 13.71 39.74 -14.18
N TYR A 67 14.90 39.19 -14.41
CA TYR A 67 16.09 39.96 -14.76
C TYR A 67 16.27 40.16 -16.26
N ALA A 68 15.56 39.40 -17.09
CA ALA A 68 15.64 39.48 -18.54
C ALA A 68 15.23 40.87 -19.07
N PRO A 69 15.84 41.36 -20.17
CA PRO A 69 15.47 42.63 -20.76
C PRO A 69 13.99 42.66 -21.19
N ILE A 70 13.27 43.72 -20.81
CA ILE A 70 11.88 43.92 -21.22
C ILE A 70 11.84 44.37 -22.68
N ILE A 71 11.30 43.52 -23.55
CA ILE A 71 11.13 43.81 -24.98
C ILE A 71 10.07 44.91 -25.12
N GLY A 72 10.38 46.00 -25.85
CA GLY A 72 9.45 47.11 -26.07
C GLY A 72 9.52 48.25 -25.03
N ALA A 73 10.39 48.15 -24.03
CA ALA A 73 10.57 49.21 -23.01
C ALA A 73 11.14 50.55 -23.56
N ALA A 74 11.50 50.60 -24.84
CA ALA A 74 11.95 51.82 -25.53
C ALA A 74 10.79 52.71 -26.02
N GLU A 75 9.53 52.27 -25.91
CA GLU A 75 8.37 53.12 -26.22
C GLU A 75 8.25 54.28 -25.21
N ALA A 76 7.65 55.39 -25.65
CA ALA A 76 7.62 56.66 -24.93
C ALA A 76 6.86 56.57 -23.59
N SER A 77 7.57 56.12 -22.56
CA SER A 77 7.14 56.11 -21.16
C SER A 77 7.75 57.32 -20.44
N SER A 78 7.08 57.81 -19.39
CA SER A 78 7.59 58.90 -18.54
C SER A 78 8.85 58.52 -17.75
N HIS A 79 9.22 57.24 -17.75
CA HIS A 79 10.38 56.68 -17.08
C HIS A 79 11.38 56.11 -18.11
N THR A 80 12.67 56.37 -17.91
CA THR A 80 13.75 55.72 -18.68
C THR A 80 14.09 54.39 -18.01
N PRO A 81 13.81 53.24 -18.65
CA PRO A 81 14.12 51.95 -18.07
C PRO A 81 15.63 51.77 -17.96
N VAL A 82 16.09 51.32 -16.79
CA VAL A 82 17.48 50.92 -16.56
C VAL A 82 17.62 49.46 -16.93
N GLN A 83 18.56 49.15 -17.80
CA GLN A 83 18.86 47.77 -18.19
C GLN A 83 19.53 47.01 -17.04
N THR A 84 19.19 45.74 -16.89
CA THR A 84 19.86 44.85 -15.94
C THR A 84 21.36 44.79 -16.27
N PRO A 85 22.26 44.94 -15.27
CA PRO A 85 23.70 44.82 -15.50
C PRO A 85 24.07 43.46 -16.13
N PRO A 86 25.01 43.43 -17.10
CA PRO A 86 25.42 42.19 -17.76
C PRO A 86 25.89 41.09 -16.80
N ASP A 87 26.63 41.46 -15.75
CA ASP A 87 27.10 40.50 -14.74
C ASP A 87 25.94 39.86 -13.95
N THR A 88 24.86 40.61 -13.72
CA THR A 88 23.66 40.09 -13.03
C THR A 88 22.91 39.13 -13.95
N LEU A 89 22.72 39.48 -15.23
CA LEU A 89 22.13 38.60 -16.23
C LEU A 89 22.93 37.29 -16.37
N ALA A 90 24.25 37.38 -16.45
CA ALA A 90 25.10 36.19 -16.54
C ALA A 90 24.97 35.29 -15.32
N ARG A 91 24.85 35.87 -14.11
CA ARG A 91 24.63 35.11 -12.88
C ARG A 91 23.28 34.39 -12.86
N THR A 92 22.20 35.04 -13.31
CA THR A 92 20.86 34.43 -13.33
C THR A 92 20.76 33.31 -14.35
N THR A 93 21.32 33.50 -15.55
CA THR A 93 21.37 32.45 -16.58
C THR A 93 22.21 31.26 -16.14
N ARG A 94 23.37 31.51 -15.52
CA ARG A 94 24.20 30.43 -14.97
C ARG A 94 23.45 29.67 -13.87
N LEU A 95 22.80 30.39 -12.95
CA LEU A 95 22.05 29.76 -11.87
C LEU A 95 20.95 28.84 -12.41
N ARG A 96 20.15 29.28 -13.40
CA ARG A 96 19.14 28.41 -14.03
C ARG A 96 19.79 27.18 -14.66
N ALA A 97 20.89 27.33 -15.40
CA ALA A 97 21.56 26.22 -16.06
C ALA A 97 22.03 25.15 -15.05
N GLU A 98 22.63 25.57 -13.94
CA GLU A 98 23.13 24.67 -12.89
C GLU A 98 21.96 23.93 -12.20
N TYR A 99 20.81 24.58 -12.00
CA TYR A 99 19.61 23.94 -11.44
C TYR A 99 18.89 23.01 -12.43
N ASP A 100 18.93 23.30 -13.74
CA ASP A 100 18.42 22.39 -14.78
C ASP A 100 19.28 21.13 -14.87
N GLU A 101 20.60 21.26 -14.78
CA GLU A 101 21.53 20.12 -14.71
C GLU A 101 21.31 19.30 -13.43
N LEU A 102 21.28 19.95 -12.26
CA LEU A 102 21.00 19.29 -10.98
C LEU A 102 19.68 18.53 -11.01
N LYS A 103 18.63 19.09 -11.61
CA LYS A 103 17.34 18.43 -11.74
C LYS A 103 17.45 17.14 -12.57
N LYS A 104 18.21 17.15 -13.67
CA LYS A 104 18.41 15.96 -14.52
C LYS A 104 19.11 14.86 -13.72
N ASP A 105 20.24 15.19 -13.09
CA ASP A 105 21.02 14.25 -12.29
C ASP A 105 20.18 13.64 -11.15
N MET A 106 19.44 14.49 -10.42
CA MET A 106 18.61 14.01 -9.31
C MET A 106 17.41 13.18 -9.79
N LEU A 107 16.82 13.47 -10.94
CA LEU A 107 15.74 12.65 -11.49
C LEU A 107 16.23 11.25 -11.88
N GLU A 108 17.46 11.12 -12.38
CA GLU A 108 18.09 9.82 -12.64
C GLU A 108 18.28 9.01 -11.35
N GLU A 109 18.79 9.64 -10.29
CA GLU A 109 18.93 9.00 -8.97
C GLU A 109 17.57 8.61 -8.36
N LEU A 110 16.54 9.44 -8.53
CA LEU A 110 15.18 9.12 -8.09
C LEU A 110 14.59 7.94 -8.88
N ALA A 111 14.88 7.81 -10.17
CA ALA A 111 14.48 6.65 -10.95
C ALA A 111 15.20 5.38 -10.47
N ALA A 112 16.46 5.47 -10.04
CA ALA A 112 17.19 4.34 -9.47
C ALA A 112 16.55 3.80 -8.17
N VAL A 113 15.82 4.63 -7.41
CA VAL A 113 15.09 4.19 -6.21
C VAL A 113 13.92 3.27 -6.56
N ASP A 114 13.28 3.46 -7.71
CA ASP A 114 12.24 2.55 -8.18
C ASP A 114 12.78 1.14 -8.40
N ASP A 115 13.95 1.04 -9.02
CA ASP A 115 14.60 -0.23 -9.31
C ASP A 115 15.24 -0.90 -8.10
N ARG A 116 15.82 -0.11 -7.18
CA ARG A 116 16.59 -0.65 -6.05
C ARG A 116 15.74 -0.94 -4.82
N ILE A 117 14.60 -0.26 -4.65
CA ILE A 117 13.80 -0.34 -3.43
C ILE A 117 12.36 -0.75 -3.73
N ILE A 118 11.65 0.01 -4.56
CA ILE A 118 10.21 -0.17 -4.75
C ILE A 118 9.89 -1.48 -5.48
N ARG A 119 10.62 -1.77 -6.56
CA ARG A 119 10.43 -2.99 -7.34
C ARG A 119 10.75 -4.26 -6.53
N PRO A 120 11.92 -4.39 -5.88
CA PRO A 120 12.21 -5.56 -5.03
C PRO A 120 11.20 -5.75 -3.89
N ALA A 121 10.74 -4.67 -3.25
CA ALA A 121 9.72 -4.78 -2.20
C ALA A 121 8.36 -5.24 -2.76
N SER A 122 8.00 -4.78 -3.97
CA SER A 122 6.78 -5.21 -4.67
C SER A 122 6.85 -6.67 -5.08
N GLU A 123 7.97 -7.11 -5.66
CA GLU A 123 8.21 -8.52 -6.01
C GLU A 123 8.17 -9.42 -4.77
N ALA A 124 8.79 -8.99 -3.66
CA ALA A 124 8.71 -9.72 -2.39
C ALA A 124 7.27 -9.84 -1.88
N LYS A 125 6.47 -8.79 -2.01
CA LYS A 125 5.04 -8.81 -1.64
C LYS A 125 4.23 -9.73 -2.56
N ASP A 126 4.53 -9.76 -3.85
CA ASP A 126 3.87 -10.65 -4.80
C ASP A 126 4.12 -12.12 -4.47
N CYS A 127 5.33 -12.46 -4.02
CA CYS A 127 5.68 -13.79 -3.52
C CYS A 127 4.84 -14.22 -2.29
N LEU A 128 4.29 -13.27 -1.52
CA LEU A 128 3.39 -13.55 -0.40
C LEU A 128 1.96 -13.87 -0.83
N THR A 129 1.56 -13.56 -2.06
CA THR A 129 0.19 -13.74 -2.55
C THR A 129 -0.32 -15.18 -2.46
N PRO A 130 0.45 -16.22 -2.86
CA PRO A 130 0.04 -17.61 -2.69
C PRO A 130 -0.15 -18.00 -1.23
N VAL A 131 0.72 -17.52 -0.34
CA VAL A 131 0.63 -17.76 1.11
C VAL A 131 -0.63 -17.12 1.68
N LYS A 132 -0.93 -15.86 1.30
CA LYS A 132 -2.18 -15.16 1.65
C LYS A 132 -3.42 -15.96 1.26
N LYS A 133 -3.42 -16.54 0.05
CA LYS A 133 -4.51 -17.40 -0.43
C LYS A 133 -4.65 -18.67 0.42
N ASN A 134 -3.54 -19.30 0.80
CA ASN A 134 -3.55 -20.48 1.65
C ASN A 134 -4.02 -20.18 3.08
N ILE A 135 -3.57 -19.07 3.67
CA ILE A 135 -4.06 -18.58 4.96
C ILE A 135 -5.57 -18.37 4.92
N LYS A 136 -6.08 -17.70 3.87
CA LYS A 136 -7.53 -17.51 3.71
C LYS A 136 -8.29 -18.84 3.61
N LYS A 137 -7.78 -19.80 2.82
CA LYS A 137 -8.39 -21.14 2.72
C LYS A 137 -8.40 -21.86 4.07
N ARG A 138 -7.31 -21.76 4.84
CA ARG A 138 -7.22 -22.31 6.20
C ARG A 138 -8.26 -21.68 7.12
N GLU A 139 -8.35 -20.35 7.15
CA GLU A 139 -9.33 -19.64 7.98
C GLU A 139 -10.77 -20.00 7.64
N ASP A 140 -11.07 -20.16 6.35
CA ASP A 140 -12.39 -20.61 5.88
C ASP A 140 -12.70 -22.04 6.35
N LYS A 141 -11.74 -22.96 6.26
CA LYS A 141 -11.89 -24.35 6.76
C LYS A 141 -12.06 -24.39 8.28
N LYS A 142 -11.23 -23.64 9.01
CA LYS A 142 -11.31 -23.54 10.49
C LYS A 142 -12.68 -23.03 10.92
N LEU A 143 -13.20 -22.01 10.25
CA LEU A 143 -14.53 -21.46 10.55
C LEU A 143 -15.65 -22.47 10.27
N ASP A 144 -15.56 -23.23 9.18
CA ASP A 144 -16.53 -24.30 8.88
C ASP A 144 -16.47 -25.41 9.95
N TYR A 145 -15.26 -25.84 10.36
CA TYR A 145 -15.06 -26.78 11.47
C TYR A 145 -15.66 -26.28 12.78
N GLU A 146 -15.31 -25.06 13.22
CA GLU A 146 -15.85 -24.44 14.43
C GLU A 146 -17.38 -24.35 14.39
N ARG A 147 -17.96 -24.06 13.23
CA ARG A 147 -19.42 -24.01 13.06
C ARG A 147 -20.05 -25.39 13.22
N TYR A 148 -19.49 -26.43 12.61
CA TYR A 148 -20.04 -27.78 12.72
C TYR A 148 -19.88 -28.35 14.13
N GLN A 149 -18.72 -28.11 14.76
CA GLN A 149 -18.48 -28.50 16.15
C GLN A 149 -19.50 -27.87 17.09
N ASN A 150 -19.73 -26.56 16.97
CA ASN A 150 -20.72 -25.84 17.77
C ASN A 150 -22.15 -26.40 17.57
N ARG A 151 -22.50 -26.86 16.36
CA ARG A 151 -23.82 -27.50 16.10
C ARG A 151 -23.91 -28.85 16.78
N VAL A 152 -22.90 -29.71 16.64
CA VAL A 152 -22.84 -31.01 17.31
C VAL A 152 -22.92 -30.84 18.82
N ASP A 153 -22.13 -29.92 19.40
CA ASP A 153 -22.16 -29.62 20.84
C ASP A 153 -23.54 -29.15 21.31
N SER A 154 -24.19 -28.30 20.52
CA SER A 154 -25.52 -27.75 20.84
C SER A 154 -26.61 -28.83 20.87
N TYR A 155 -26.62 -29.73 19.88
CA TYR A 155 -27.54 -30.87 19.88
C TYR A 155 -27.17 -31.89 20.96
N THR A 156 -25.87 -32.07 21.21
CA THR A 156 -25.38 -33.03 22.21
C THR A 156 -25.80 -32.63 23.63
N LYS A 157 -25.75 -31.33 23.95
CA LYS A 157 -26.15 -30.79 25.26
C LYS A 157 -27.66 -30.79 25.52
N LYS A 158 -28.51 -31.09 24.52
CA LYS A 158 -29.97 -31.19 24.73
C LYS A 158 -30.29 -32.42 25.60
N THR A 159 -30.91 -32.18 26.76
CA THR A 159 -31.34 -33.21 27.72
C THR A 159 -32.53 -34.05 27.24
N LYS A 160 -33.38 -33.52 26.36
CA LYS A 160 -34.42 -34.26 25.64
C LYS A 160 -34.26 -34.02 24.15
N ARG A 161 -34.09 -35.09 23.36
CA ARG A 161 -33.97 -35.02 21.89
C ARG A 161 -35.19 -35.65 21.25
N SER A 162 -35.77 -34.96 20.27
CA SER A 162 -36.77 -35.54 19.36
C SER A 162 -36.10 -36.34 18.24
N ASP A 163 -36.86 -37.16 17.51
CA ASP A 163 -36.35 -37.85 16.31
C ASP A 163 -35.82 -36.88 15.26
N ARG A 164 -36.42 -35.68 15.16
CA ARG A 164 -35.93 -34.59 14.32
C ARG A 164 -34.58 -34.05 14.80
N ASP A 165 -34.37 -33.93 16.11
CA ASP A 165 -33.09 -33.52 16.66
C ASP A 165 -32.01 -34.59 16.42
N ASN A 166 -32.35 -35.87 16.53
CA ASN A 166 -31.44 -36.97 16.25
C ASN A 166 -31.04 -37.01 14.77
N ALA A 167 -31.97 -36.83 13.85
CA ALA A 167 -31.66 -36.70 12.42
C ALA A 167 -30.79 -35.47 12.11
N SER A 168 -31.02 -34.36 12.81
CA SER A 168 -30.22 -33.13 12.66
C SER A 168 -28.81 -33.28 13.24
N LEU A 169 -28.67 -34.01 14.34
CA LEU A 169 -27.38 -34.35 14.95
C LEU A 169 -26.56 -35.24 14.02
N ALA A 170 -27.13 -36.34 13.51
CA ALA A 170 -26.44 -37.23 12.59
C ALA A 170 -25.92 -36.49 11.34
N LYS A 171 -26.71 -35.55 10.80
CA LYS A 171 -26.26 -34.68 9.71
C LYS A 171 -25.11 -33.76 10.12
N ALA A 172 -25.18 -33.15 11.30
CA ALA A 172 -24.13 -32.28 11.81
C ALA A 172 -22.83 -33.05 12.10
N GLU A 173 -22.91 -34.30 12.55
CA GLU A 173 -21.76 -35.20 12.74
C GLU A 173 -21.11 -35.55 11.40
N ILE A 174 -21.88 -35.89 10.36
CA ILE A 174 -21.34 -36.11 9.00
C ILE A 174 -20.63 -34.85 8.48
N ASP A 175 -21.23 -33.68 8.66
CA ASP A 175 -20.63 -32.41 8.23
C ASP A 175 -19.34 -32.10 9.03
N LEU A 176 -19.29 -32.44 10.32
CA LEU A 176 -18.09 -32.30 11.17
C LEU A 176 -16.98 -33.27 10.72
N THR A 177 -17.30 -34.53 10.46
CA THR A 177 -16.33 -35.53 9.97
C THR A 177 -15.68 -35.05 8.67
N LYS A 178 -16.48 -34.58 7.71
CA LYS A 178 -15.99 -34.01 6.44
C LYS A 178 -15.13 -32.76 6.61
N ALA A 179 -15.31 -32.00 7.69
CA ALA A 179 -14.51 -30.81 7.97
C ALA A 179 -13.23 -31.13 8.75
N THR A 180 -13.12 -32.35 9.28
CA THR A 180 -11.97 -32.86 10.03
C THR A 180 -11.01 -33.63 9.13
N GLU A 181 -11.52 -34.23 8.04
CA GLU A 181 -10.76 -34.81 6.93
C GLU A 181 -10.13 -33.73 6.01
#